data_AF-A0A918S5N1-F1
#
_entry.id   AF-A0A918S5N1-F1
#
_cell.length_a   1.000
_cell.length_b   1.000
_cell.length_c   1.000
_cell.angle_alpha   90.00
_cell.angle_beta   90.00
_cell.angle_gamma   90.00
#
_symmetry.space_group_name_H-M   'P 1'
#
loop_
_entity.id
_entity.type
_entity.pdbx_description
1 polymer ?
#
loop_
_entity_poly.entity_id
_entity_poly.type
_entity_poly.pdbx_seq_one_letter_code
_entity_poly.pdbx_strand_id
1 'polypeptide(L)'
;MEEEKKDKKMKKPSADSVLERTNRDPHGNLIYHPSMLSLAVVGAIIGGIIVGFIAWMVADGAWAVVGLGQMSAGNRGPAAFLGFVIGSGIGGLFGSIMGIYRVLRENRKKLKGKN
;
A
#
# COMPACT_ATOMS: atom_id res chain seq x y z
N MET A 1 12.53 0.42 -58.28
CA MET A 1 12.89 1.00 -56.97
C MET A 1 11.59 1.31 -56.28
N GLU A 2 11.14 0.49 -55.34
CA GLU A 2 10.01 0.82 -54.45
C GLU A 2 10.04 -0.20 -53.31
N GLU A 3 10.90 0.05 -52.32
CA GLU A 3 10.89 -0.71 -51.07
C GLU A 3 9.79 -0.15 -50.16
N GLU A 4 8.82 -1.00 -49.84
CA GLU A 4 7.81 -0.82 -48.80
C GLU A 4 8.46 -0.33 -47.50
N LYS A 5 8.22 0.94 -47.15
CA LYS A 5 8.42 1.44 -45.78
C LYS A 5 7.39 0.78 -44.86
N LYS A 6 7.73 -0.39 -44.34
CA LYS A 6 7.04 -1.00 -43.20
C LYS A 6 7.13 -0.06 -42.00
N ASP A 7 6.00 0.50 -41.63
CA ASP A 7 5.75 1.19 -40.37
C ASP A 7 6.15 0.28 -39.20
N LYS A 8 7.39 0.42 -38.72
CA LYS A 8 7.82 -0.15 -37.44
C LYS A 8 7.04 0.61 -36.36
N LYS A 9 5.87 0.08 -35.99
CA LYS A 9 5.20 0.42 -34.73
C LYS A 9 6.26 0.37 -33.63
N MET A 10 6.69 1.55 -33.16
CA MET A 10 7.55 1.65 -32.00
C MET A 10 6.82 0.97 -30.86
N LYS A 11 7.31 -0.21 -30.46
CA LYS A 11 6.84 -0.87 -29.24
C LYS A 11 7.07 0.15 -28.14
N LYS A 12 5.98 0.68 -27.59
CA LYS A 12 6.02 1.52 -26.38
C LYS A 12 6.94 0.80 -25.38
N PRO A 13 7.94 1.47 -24.79
CA PRO A 13 8.77 0.86 -23.78
C PRO A 13 7.85 0.17 -22.77
N SER A 14 8.08 -1.12 -22.53
CA SER A 14 7.29 -1.84 -21.53
C SER A 14 7.42 -1.05 -20.23
N ALA A 15 6.31 -0.88 -19.51
CA ALA A 15 6.28 -0.12 -18.25
C ALA A 15 7.31 -0.63 -17.22
N ASP A 16 7.87 -1.82 -17.44
CA ASP A 16 9.02 -2.40 -16.72
C ASP A 16 10.32 -1.59 -16.85
N SER A 17 10.55 -0.88 -17.96
CA SER A 17 11.78 -0.07 -18.18
C SER A 17 11.76 1.30 -17.48
N VAL A 18 10.61 1.70 -16.92
CA VAL A 18 10.45 3.01 -16.24
C VAL A 18 10.57 2.88 -14.72
N LEU A 19 10.60 1.66 -14.18
CA LEU A 19 10.70 1.42 -12.74
C LEU A 19 12.02 0.71 -12.40
N GLU A 20 13.09 1.50 -12.40
CA GLU A 20 14.47 1.17 -12.00
C GLU A 20 14.60 0.53 -10.58
N ARG A 21 13.48 0.43 -9.84
CA ARG A 21 13.41 -0.19 -8.50
C ARG A 21 12.76 -1.58 -8.49
N THR A 22 12.28 -2.10 -9.62
CA THR A 22 11.67 -3.44 -9.68
C THR A 22 12.75 -4.51 -9.67
N ASN A 23 12.99 -5.14 -8.52
CA ASN A 23 14.01 -6.18 -8.38
C ASN A 23 13.45 -7.56 -8.76
N ARG A 24 14.16 -8.28 -9.61
CA ARG A 24 13.83 -9.65 -10.03
C ARG A 24 14.93 -10.60 -9.59
N ASP A 25 14.55 -11.81 -9.19
CA ASP A 25 15.52 -12.85 -8.85
C ASP A 25 16.23 -13.38 -10.13
N PRO A 26 17.35 -14.12 -9.98
CA PRO A 26 18.04 -14.74 -11.11
C PRO A 26 17.17 -15.74 -11.91
N HIS A 27 16.03 -16.17 -11.36
CA HIS A 27 15.07 -17.06 -11.98
C HIS A 27 13.90 -16.31 -12.68
N GLY A 28 13.90 -14.97 -12.67
CA GLY A 28 12.91 -14.12 -13.32
C GLY A 28 11.63 -13.81 -12.52
N ASN A 29 11.56 -14.22 -11.26
CA ASN A 29 10.48 -13.90 -10.32
C ASN A 29 10.62 -12.46 -9.82
N LEU A 30 9.50 -11.73 -9.66
CA LEU A 30 9.51 -10.44 -8.98
C LEU A 30 9.73 -10.66 -7.48
N ILE A 31 10.80 -10.05 -6.95
CA ILE A 31 11.08 -9.99 -5.51
C ILE A 31 10.42 -8.73 -4.93
N TYR A 32 10.59 -7.60 -5.62
CA TYR A 32 10.09 -6.32 -5.17
C TYR A 32 9.42 -5.57 -6.30
N HIS A 33 8.24 -5.04 -6.03
CA HIS A 33 7.55 -4.12 -6.92
C HIS A 33 7.26 -2.82 -6.16
N PRO A 34 7.53 -1.63 -6.73
CA PRO A 34 7.28 -0.35 -6.07
C PRO A 34 5.84 -0.18 -5.54
N SER A 35 4.87 -0.88 -6.14
CA SER A 35 3.49 -0.89 -5.67
C SER A 35 3.33 -1.47 -4.25
N MET A 36 4.27 -2.28 -3.76
CA MET A 36 4.26 -2.77 -2.37
C MET A 36 4.35 -1.60 -1.40
N LEU A 37 5.31 -0.69 -1.64
CA LEU A 37 5.50 0.50 -0.83
C LEU A 37 4.30 1.44 -0.96
N SER A 38 3.80 1.66 -2.18
CA SER A 38 2.62 2.50 -2.38
C SER A 38 1.39 1.96 -1.66
N LEU A 39 1.14 0.65 -1.69
CA LEU A 39 0.03 0.03 -0.97
C LEU A 39 0.21 0.10 0.55
N ALA A 40 1.44 -0.08 1.05
CA ALA A 40 1.75 0.11 2.46
C ALA A 40 1.48 1.55 2.91
N VAL A 41 1.94 2.56 2.16
CA VAL A 41 1.72 3.97 2.49
C VAL A 41 0.24 4.32 2.43
N VAL A 42 -0.48 3.89 1.40
CA VAL A 42 -1.92 4.12 1.28
C VAL A 42 -2.68 3.45 2.43
N GLY A 43 -2.33 2.21 2.75
CA GLY A 43 -2.90 1.49 3.89
C GLY A 43 -2.64 2.23 5.20
N ALA A 44 -1.43 2.73 5.43
CA ALA A 44 -1.07 3.50 6.61
C ALA A 44 -1.90 4.79 6.73
N ILE A 45 -2.04 5.55 5.64
CA ILE A 45 -2.83 6.78 5.64
C ILE A 45 -4.30 6.47 5.98
N ILE A 46 -4.90 5.48 5.30
CA ILE A 46 -6.30 5.11 5.53
C ILE A 46 -6.52 4.61 6.95
N GLY A 47 -5.68 3.68 7.42
CA GLY A 47 -5.76 3.13 8.77
C GLY A 47 -5.55 4.20 9.84
N GLY A 48 -4.58 5.10 9.64
CA GLY A 48 -4.31 6.22 10.53
C GLY A 48 -5.49 7.17 10.64
N ILE A 49 -6.10 7.55 9.52
CA ILE A 49 -7.28 8.44 9.52
C ILE A 49 -8.45 7.79 10.27
N ILE A 50 -8.74 6.51 9.99
CA ILE A 50 -9.88 5.81 10.61
C ILE A 50 -9.67 5.70 12.13
N VAL A 51 -8.53 5.17 12.58
CA VAL A 51 -8.30 4.94 14.02
C VAL A 51 -8.06 6.26 14.75
N GLY A 52 -7.41 7.24 14.13
CA GLY A 52 -7.25 8.59 14.67
C GLY A 52 -8.60 9.29 14.88
N PHE A 53 -9.52 9.15 13.92
CA PHE A 53 -10.89 9.68 14.05
C PHE A 53 -11.68 8.97 15.16
N ILE A 54 -11.58 7.64 15.27
CA ILE A 54 -12.21 6.89 16.35
C ILE A 54 -11.66 7.31 17.72
N ALA A 55 -10.33 7.43 17.85
CA ALA A 55 -9.70 7.87 19.10
C ALA A 55 -10.10 9.31 19.47
N TRP A 56 -10.23 10.19 18.48
CA TRP A 56 -10.77 11.53 18.67
C TRP A 56 -12.22 11.52 19.17
N MET A 57 -13.09 10.69 18.58
CA MET A 57 -14.48 10.54 19.03
C MET A 57 -14.61 9.97 20.46
N VAL A 58 -13.72 9.05 20.83
CA VAL A 58 -13.65 8.52 22.20
C VAL A 58 -13.21 9.61 23.18
N ALA A 59 -12.20 10.40 22.81
CA ALA A 59 -11.72 11.51 23.66
C ALA A 59 -12.71 12.68 23.74
N ASP A 60 -13.50 12.94 22.69
CA ASP A 60 -14.56 13.95 22.70
C ASP A 60 -15.78 13.53 23.55
N GLY A 61 -15.82 12.28 24.01
CA GLY A 61 -16.93 11.75 24.81
C GLY A 61 -18.17 11.40 24.00
N ALA A 62 -18.14 11.58 22.67
CA ALA A 62 -19.19 11.11 21.76
C ALA A 62 -19.35 9.58 21.82
N TRP A 63 -18.26 8.86 22.12
CA TRP A 63 -18.28 7.43 22.37
C TRP A 63 -17.76 7.11 23.77
N ALA A 64 -18.69 6.93 24.71
CA ALA A 64 -18.36 6.62 26.10
C ALA A 64 -17.93 5.15 26.24
N VAL A 65 -16.62 4.92 26.34
CA VAL A 65 -16.07 3.60 26.66
C VAL A 65 -15.90 3.49 28.18
N VAL A 66 -16.64 2.56 28.79
CA VAL A 66 -16.57 2.30 30.23
C VAL A 66 -15.15 1.87 30.60
N GLY A 67 -14.50 2.61 31.51
CA GLY A 67 -13.12 2.33 31.96
C GLY A 67 -12.03 3.25 31.38
N LEU A 68 -12.34 4.10 30.39
CA LEU A 68 -11.40 5.09 29.82
C LEU A 68 -11.56 6.50 30.41
N GLY A 69 -11.97 6.63 31.68
CA GLY A 69 -12.16 7.93 32.35
C GLY A 69 -10.93 8.84 32.39
N GLN A 70 -9.72 8.29 32.11
CA GLN A 70 -8.48 9.04 31.95
C GLN A 70 -8.23 9.53 30.50
N MET A 71 -8.87 8.92 29.49
CA MET A 71 -8.74 9.30 28.08
C MET A 71 -9.76 10.37 27.68
N SER A 72 -10.92 10.44 28.34
CA SER A 72 -11.92 11.51 28.14
C SER A 72 -11.62 12.80 28.90
N ALA A 73 -10.69 12.78 29.86
CA ALA A 73 -10.24 13.98 30.61
C ALA A 73 -9.01 14.66 29.97
N GLY A 74 -8.37 14.00 29.01
CA GLY A 74 -7.17 14.46 28.34
C GLY A 74 -7.48 15.01 26.96
N ASN A 75 -6.97 16.21 26.69
CA ASN A 75 -7.01 16.96 25.43
C ASN A 75 -7.19 16.10 24.15
N ARG A 76 -8.12 16.51 23.27
CA ARG A 76 -8.53 15.79 22.03
C ARG A 76 -7.37 15.55 21.06
N GLY A 77 -6.39 16.44 21.03
CA GLY A 77 -5.24 16.38 20.11
C GLY A 77 -4.35 15.15 20.33
N PRO A 78 -3.81 14.94 21.54
CA PRO A 78 -3.02 13.75 21.87
C PRO A 78 -3.71 12.41 21.57
N ALA A 79 -5.01 12.29 21.83
CA ALA A 79 -5.76 11.07 21.55
C ALA A 79 -5.87 10.80 20.04
N ALA A 80 -6.18 11.83 19.25
CA ALA A 80 -6.24 11.72 17.80
C ALA A 80 -4.87 11.36 17.20
N PHE A 81 -3.79 11.95 17.70
CA PHE A 81 -2.43 11.64 17.27
C PHE A 81 -2.04 10.20 17.60
N LEU A 82 -2.28 9.74 18.83
CA LEU A 82 -1.98 8.38 19.24
C LEU A 82 -2.79 7.36 18.41
N GLY A 83 -4.08 7.63 18.20
CA GLY A 83 -4.93 6.82 17.33
C GLY A 83 -4.44 6.79 15.89
N PHE A 84 -3.97 7.92 15.36
CA PHE A 84 -3.38 7.99 14.02
C PHE A 84 -2.10 7.17 13.90
N VAL A 85 -1.20 7.24 14.88
CA VAL A 85 0.06 6.47 14.88
C VAL A 85 -0.23 4.98 14.92
N ILE A 86 -1.10 4.53 15.82
CA ILE A 86 -1.49 3.12 15.93
C ILE A 86 -2.20 2.65 14.65
N GLY A 87 -3.16 3.44 14.16
CA GLY A 87 -3.89 3.15 12.93
C GLY A 87 -3.00 3.09 11.71
N SER A 88 -1.98 3.96 11.63
CA SER A 88 -1.01 3.96 10.53
C SER A 88 -0.15 2.72 10.55
N GLY A 89 0.26 2.25 11.73
CA GLY A 89 0.99 0.99 11.87
C GLY A 89 0.16 -0.21 11.38
N ILE A 90 -1.08 -0.33 11.85
CA ILE A 90 -1.99 -1.43 11.46
C ILE A 90 -2.30 -1.36 9.96
N GLY A 91 -2.70 -0.18 9.47
CA GLY A 91 -3.03 0.03 8.06
C GLY A 91 -1.83 -0.21 7.13
N GLY A 92 -0.64 0.21 7.55
CA GLY A 92 0.60 -0.02 6.80
C GLY A 92 0.96 -1.50 6.70
N LEU A 93 0.75 -2.26 7.78
CA LEU A 93 0.90 -3.71 7.80
C LEU A 93 -0.06 -4.39 6.81
N PHE A 94 -1.35 -4.06 6.85
CA PHE A 94 -2.33 -4.60 5.90
C PHE A 94 -2.00 -4.25 4.45
N GLY A 95 -1.61 -2.98 4.18
CA GLY A 95 -1.20 -2.53 2.86
C GLY A 95 0.05 -3.26 2.34
N SER A 96 1.02 -3.51 3.22
CA SER A 96 2.24 -4.27 2.90
C SER A 96 1.93 -5.72 2.56
N ILE A 97 1.08 -6.38 3.37
CA ILE A 97 0.62 -7.75 3.11
C ILE A 97 -0.09 -7.82 1.76
N MET A 98 -1.00 -6.89 1.47
CA MET A 98 -1.70 -6.83 0.18
C MET A 98 -0.73 -6.63 -1.00
N GLY A 99 0.29 -5.80 -0.82
CA GLY A 99 1.38 -5.61 -1.79
C GLY A 99 2.16 -6.91 -2.06
N ILE A 100 2.51 -7.65 -1.02
CA ILE A 100 3.18 -8.95 -1.13
C ILE A 100 2.29 -9.95 -1.87
N TYR A 101 1.01 -10.06 -1.50
CA TYR A 101 0.05 -10.94 -2.18
C TYR A 101 -0.07 -10.63 -3.68
N ARG A 102 -0.04 -9.34 -4.05
CA ARG A 102 -0.11 -8.92 -5.45
C ARG A 102 1.11 -9.39 -6.24
N VAL A 103 2.31 -9.24 -5.70
CA VAL A 103 3.55 -9.71 -6.36
C VAL A 103 3.60 -11.23 -6.44
N LEU A 104 3.20 -11.94 -5.39
CA LEU A 104 3.08 -13.41 -5.42
C LEU A 104 2.09 -13.87 -6.50
N ARG A 105 0.97 -13.16 -6.67
CA ARG A 105 -0.01 -13.47 -7.72
C ARG A 105 0.53 -13.22 -9.12
N GLU A 106 1.29 -12.15 -9.33
CA GLU A 106 1.94 -11.85 -10.61
C GLU A 106 2.98 -12.90 -10.98
N ASN A 107 3.78 -13.37 -10.01
CA ASN A 107 4.72 -14.49 -10.21
C ASN A 107 3.99 -15.78 -10.61
N ARG A 108 2.88 -16.13 -9.96
CA ARG A 108 2.08 -17.32 -10.34
C ARG A 108 1.50 -17.22 -11.75
N LYS A 109 1.07 -16.03 -12.18
CA LYS A 109 0.54 -15.82 -13.55
C LYS A 109 1.63 -16.01 -14.60
N LYS A 110 2.85 -15.53 -14.36
CA LYS A 110 4.01 -15.76 -15.24
C LYS A 110 4.33 -17.25 -15.40
N LEU A 111 4.27 -18.03 -14.33
CA LEU A 111 4.51 -19.47 -14.37
C LEU A 111 3.43 -20.22 -15.18
N LYS A 112 2.16 -19.80 -15.07
CA LYS A 112 1.05 -20.42 -15.84
C LYS A 112 1.01 -20.05 -17.32
N GLY A 113 1.54 -18.89 -17.71
CA GLY A 113 1.58 -18.45 -19.11
C GLY A 113 2.79 -18.95 -19.90
N LYS A 114 3.61 -19.83 -19.32
CA LYS A 114 4.82 -20.40 -19.95
C LYS A 114 4.65 -21.88 -20.36
N ASN A 115 3.48 -22.46 -20.08
CA ASN A 115 3.01 -23.75 -20.61
C ASN A 115 1.97 -23.49 -21.70
#